data_AF-A0A542N4Q0-F1
#
_entry.id   AF-A0A542N4Q0-F1
#
_cell.length_a   1.000
_cell.length_b   1.000
_cell.length_c   1.000
_cell.angle_alpha   90.00
_cell.angle_beta   90.00
_cell.angle_gamma   90.00
#
_symmetry.space_group_name_H-M   'P 1'
#
loop_
_entity.id
_entity.type
_entity.pdbx_description
1 polymer ?
#
loop_
_entity_poly.entity_id
_entity_poly.type
_entity_poly.pdbx_seq_one_letter_code
_entity_poly.pdbx_strand_id
1 'polypeptide(L)'
;MRRTPVGLVIAAIISGLLVLGGVILYVAGSSAGMASFGWFAYQPISGAAFFPSSLVVLTPLTAAGVAIAIAGLLGFGVIAGFLLGRRHPIGR
;
A
#
# COMPACT_ATOMS: atom_id res chain seq x y z
N MET A 1 24.70 24.70 8.27
CA MET A 1 23.79 23.54 8.42
C MET A 1 22.39 24.03 8.79
N ARG A 2 21.45 24.11 7.83
CA ARG A 2 20.05 24.43 8.14
C ARG A 2 19.45 23.23 8.87
N ARG A 3 19.18 23.36 10.17
CA ARG A 3 18.55 22.30 10.96
C ARG A 3 17.17 22.00 10.36
N THR A 4 16.96 20.78 9.89
CA THR A 4 15.61 20.32 9.53
C THR A 4 14.76 20.37 10.79
N PRO A 5 13.58 21.01 10.77
CA PRO A 5 12.72 21.04 11.94
C PRO A 5 12.36 19.59 12.32
N VAL A 6 12.52 19.25 13.59
CA VAL A 6 12.32 17.88 14.11
C VAL A 6 10.94 17.34 13.72
N GLY A 7 9.91 18.19 13.73
CA GLY A 7 8.55 17.79 13.31
C GLY A 7 8.45 17.30 11.88
N LEU A 8 9.29 17.81 10.97
CA LEU A 8 9.30 17.38 9.57
C LEU A 8 9.98 16.01 9.42
N VAL A 9 11.02 15.73 10.21
CA VAL A 9 11.65 14.41 10.28
C VAL A 9 10.66 13.38 10.82
N ILE A 10 9.95 13.71 11.91
CA ILE A 10 8.91 12.86 12.48
C ILE A 10 7.81 12.58 11.44
N ALA A 11 7.32 13.60 10.74
CA ALA A 11 6.31 13.45 9.70
C ALA A 11 6.79 12.55 8.54
N ALA A 12 8.08 12.65 8.15
CA ALA A 12 8.66 11.80 7.12
C ALA A 12 8.72 10.33 7.56
N ILE A 13 9.12 10.09 8.82
CA ILE A 13 9.17 8.75 9.41
C ILE A 13 7.76 8.15 9.47
N ILE A 14 6.78 8.90 9.98
CA ILE A 14 5.39 8.46 10.04
C ILE A 14 4.88 8.11 8.63
N SER A 15 5.11 8.99 7.64
CA SER A 15 4.70 8.74 6.27
C SER A 15 5.33 7.46 5.70
N GLY A 16 6.62 7.25 5.94
CA GLY A 16 7.32 6.02 5.55
C GLY A 16 6.76 4.77 6.23
N LEU A 17 6.44 4.84 7.52
CA LEU A 17 5.79 3.76 8.27
C LEU A 17 4.38 3.46 7.74
N LEU A 18 3.62 4.48 7.35
CA LEU A 18 2.32 4.28 6.68
C LEU A 18 2.49 3.53 5.36
N VAL A 19 3.47 3.91 4.52
CA VAL A 19 3.73 3.18 3.27
C VAL A 19 4.05 1.72 3.55
N LEU A 20 5.02 1.46 4.45
CA LEU A 20 5.41 0.11 4.83
C LEU A 20 4.24 -0.70 5.39
N GLY A 21 3.51 -0.14 6.35
CA GLY A 21 2.35 -0.78 6.97
C GLY A 21 1.24 -1.07 5.95
N GLY A 22 0.92 -0.12 5.08
CA GLY A 22 -0.08 -0.28 4.03
C GLY A 22 0.30 -1.39 3.04
N VAL A 23 1.57 -1.44 2.62
CA VAL A 23 2.08 -2.50 1.73
C VAL A 23 2.02 -3.87 2.40
N ILE A 24 2.40 -3.97 3.68
CA ILE A 24 2.31 -5.23 4.43
C ILE A 24 0.86 -5.71 4.52
N LEU A 25 -0.08 -4.83 4.84
CA LEU A 25 -1.50 -5.17 4.91
C LEU A 25 -2.06 -5.57 3.54
N TYR A 26 -1.66 -4.88 2.47
CA TYR A 26 -2.02 -5.24 1.11
C TYR A 26 -1.54 -6.66 0.76
N VAL A 27 -0.27 -6.97 1.01
CA VAL A 27 0.29 -8.30 0.73
C VAL A 27 -0.39 -9.37 1.58
N ALA A 28 -0.57 -9.12 2.87
CA ALA A 28 -1.24 -10.06 3.78
C ALA A 28 -2.69 -10.36 3.33
N GLY A 29 -3.44 -9.33 2.93
CA GLY A 29 -4.80 -9.47 2.43
C GLY A 29 -4.92 -10.05 1.03
N SER A 30 -3.84 -10.04 0.24
CA SER A 30 -3.79 -10.54 -1.15
C SER A 30 -3.53 -12.04 -1.22
N SER A 31 -3.38 -12.71 -0.07
CA SER A 31 -3.21 -14.17 0.06
C SER A 31 -4.51 -14.91 -0.29
N ALA A 32 -5.05 -14.70 -1.49
CA ALA A 32 -6.07 -15.57 -2.06
C ALA A 32 -5.39 -16.89 -2.40
N GLY A 33 -5.73 -17.94 -1.65
CA GLY A 33 -5.05 -19.23 -1.68
C GLY A 33 -4.88 -19.78 -3.08
N MET A 34 -3.69 -20.31 -3.37
CA MET A 34 -3.50 -21.26 -4.46
C MET A 34 -4.45 -22.42 -4.20
N ALA A 35 -5.57 -22.47 -4.93
CA ALA A 35 -6.42 -23.63 -4.95
C ALA A 35 -5.61 -24.79 -5.54
N SER A 36 -5.05 -25.64 -4.68
CA SER A 36 -4.42 -26.88 -5.12
C SER A 36 -5.52 -27.86 -5.49
N PHE A 37 -5.76 -28.03 -6.78
CA PHE A 37 -6.63 -29.09 -7.27
C PHE A 37 -5.90 -30.42 -7.10
N GLY A 38 -6.48 -31.37 -6.36
CA GLY A 38 -6.05 -32.76 -6.35
C GLY A 38 -6.54 -33.50 -7.60
N TRP A 39 -5.95 -34.64 -7.94
CA TRP A 39 -6.35 -35.44 -9.12
C TRP A 39 -7.79 -35.98 -9.06
N PHE A 40 -8.42 -35.91 -7.89
CA PHE A 40 -9.85 -36.09 -7.72
C PHE A 40 -10.55 -34.72 -7.81
N ALA A 41 -11.10 -34.42 -8.98
CA ALA A 41 -11.95 -33.26 -9.18
C ALA A 41 -13.33 -33.50 -8.52
N TYR A 42 -13.43 -33.23 -7.23
CA TYR A 42 -14.74 -33.02 -6.61
C TYR A 42 -15.40 -31.86 -7.35
N GLN A 43 -16.64 -32.08 -7.82
CA GLN A 43 -17.48 -31.01 -8.36
C GLN A 43 -17.41 -29.80 -7.43
N PRO A 44 -17.51 -28.56 -7.95
CA PRO A 44 -17.73 -27.41 -7.09
C PRO A 44 -18.88 -27.76 -6.16
N ILE A 45 -18.63 -27.75 -4.84
CA ILE A 45 -19.69 -27.81 -3.83
C ILE A 45 -20.79 -26.88 -4.33
N SER A 46 -22.06 -27.30 -4.31
CA SER A 46 -23.22 -26.61 -4.91
C SER A 46 -23.55 -25.24 -4.30
N GLY A 47 -22.56 -24.56 -3.70
CA GLY A 47 -22.58 -23.17 -3.22
C GLY A 47 -21.24 -22.44 -3.44
N ALA A 48 -20.28 -22.97 -4.20
CA ALA A 48 -19.06 -22.26 -4.56
C ALA A 48 -19.35 -21.24 -5.68
N ALA A 49 -19.20 -19.96 -5.36
CA ALA A 49 -19.37 -18.87 -6.33
C ALA A 49 -18.25 -18.92 -7.39
N PHE A 50 -18.63 -18.94 -8.66
CA PHE A 50 -17.69 -18.78 -9.78
C PHE A 50 -17.24 -17.31 -9.84
N PHE A 51 -15.94 -17.08 -9.68
CA PHE A 51 -15.32 -15.77 -9.90
C PHE A 51 -14.58 -15.77 -11.24
N PRO A 52 -14.99 -14.95 -12.22
CA PRO A 52 -14.29 -14.81 -13.48
C PRO A 52 -12.83 -14.41 -13.26
N SER A 53 -11.92 -14.89 -14.10
CA SER A 53 -10.48 -14.55 -14.03
C SER A 53 -10.19 -13.05 -14.27
N SER A 54 -11.14 -12.30 -14.80
CA SER A 54 -11.07 -10.85 -14.95
C SER A 54 -11.57 -10.08 -13.71
N LEU A 55 -12.12 -10.77 -12.70
CA LEU A 55 -12.71 -10.15 -11.52
C LEU A 55 -11.66 -10.05 -10.41
N VAL A 56 -11.22 -8.84 -10.10
CA VAL A 56 -10.34 -8.59 -8.95
C VAL A 56 -11.21 -8.39 -7.71
N VAL A 57 -11.20 -9.37 -6.81
CA VAL A 57 -11.91 -9.28 -5.52
C VAL A 57 -10.98 -8.66 -4.49
N LEU A 58 -11.26 -7.42 -4.09
CA LEU A 58 -10.55 -6.78 -2.98
C LEU A 58 -11.17 -7.23 -1.65
N THR A 59 -10.37 -7.85 -0.79
CA THR A 59 -10.75 -8.03 0.61
C THR A 59 -10.71 -6.67 1.33
N PRO A 60 -11.52 -6.44 2.37
CA PRO A 60 -11.46 -5.20 3.15
C PRO A 60 -10.05 -4.87 3.65
N LEU A 61 -9.27 -5.90 3.97
CA LEU A 61 -7.87 -5.78 4.38
C LEU A 61 -6.98 -5.26 3.24
N THR A 62 -7.13 -5.78 2.02
CA THR A 62 -6.39 -5.25 0.85
C THR A 62 -6.77 -3.81 0.54
N ALA A 63 -8.06 -3.48 0.59
CA ALA A 63 -8.54 -2.13 0.33
C ALA A 63 -7.99 -1.13 1.37
N ALA A 64 -8.00 -1.49 2.65
CA ALA A 64 -7.43 -0.69 3.72
C ALA A 64 -5.90 -0.54 3.55
N GLY A 65 -5.18 -1.62 3.24
CA GLY A 65 -3.74 -1.60 3.01
C GLY A 65 -3.35 -0.64 1.88
N VAL A 66 -4.05 -0.70 0.74
CA VAL A 66 -3.83 0.21 -0.39
C VAL A 66 -4.11 1.66 0.00
N ALA A 67 -5.23 1.94 0.68
CA ALA A 67 -5.55 3.30 1.11
C ALA A 67 -4.48 3.90 2.04
N ILE A 68 -4.00 3.10 3.00
CA ILE A 68 -2.93 3.49 3.93
C ILE A 68 -1.62 3.76 3.18
N ALA A 69 -1.26 2.89 2.22
CA ALA A 69 -0.05 3.07 1.42
C ALA A 69 -0.10 4.35 0.57
N ILE A 70 -1.24 4.66 -0.05
CA ILE A 70 -1.45 5.88 -0.82
C ILE A 70 -1.29 7.12 0.07
N ALA A 71 -1.92 7.12 1.25
CA ALA A 71 -1.80 8.23 2.19
C ALA A 71 -0.35 8.46 2.62
N GLY A 72 0.39 7.39 2.92
CA GLY A 72 1.82 7.45 3.24
C GLY A 72 2.66 8.01 2.09
N LEU A 73 2.40 7.58 0.84
CA LEU A 73 3.12 8.03 -0.35
C LEU A 73 2.89 9.52 -0.61
N LEU A 74 1.65 10.00 -0.47
CA LEU A 74 1.33 11.41 -0.62
C LEU A 74 2.06 12.26 0.43
N GLY A 75 2.01 11.85 1.70
CA GLY A 75 2.73 12.53 2.78
C GLY A 75 4.24 12.57 2.54
N PHE A 76 4.82 11.42 2.17
CA PHE A 76 6.24 11.31 1.88
C PHE A 76 6.65 12.16 0.68
N GLY A 77 5.87 12.14 -0.41
CA GLY A 77 6.11 12.92 -1.62
C GLY A 77 6.08 14.43 -1.38
N VAL A 78 5.10 14.92 -0.62
CA VAL A 78 5.02 16.35 -0.23
C VAL A 78 6.25 16.76 0.59
N ILE A 79 6.66 15.94 1.56
CA ILE A 79 7.82 16.23 2.40
C ILE A 79 9.12 16.21 1.59
N ALA A 80 9.30 15.21 0.73
CA ALA A 80 10.45 15.10 -0.15
C ALA A 80 10.54 16.30 -1.10
N GLY A 81 9.43 16.66 -1.75
CA GLY A 81 9.33 17.81 -2.63
C GLY A 81 9.66 19.12 -1.90
N PHE A 82 9.14 19.32 -0.70
CA PHE A 82 9.45 20.51 0.11
C PHE A 82 10.93 20.57 0.52
N LEU A 83 11.54 19.45 0.90
CA LEU A 83 12.96 19.39 1.27
C LEU A 83 13.88 19.65 0.06
N LEU A 84 13.52 19.13 -1.12
CA LEU A 84 14.26 19.34 -2.36
C LEU A 84 14.12 20.78 -2.85
N GLY A 85 12.90 21.33 -2.86
CA GLY A 85 12.63 22.71 -3.29
C GLY A 85 13.30 23.75 -2.40
N ARG A 86 13.49 23.46 -1.11
CA ARG A 86 14.26 24.34 -0.20
C ARG A 86 15.75 24.43 -0.54
N ARG A 87 16.31 23.47 -1.28
CA ARG A 87 17.72 23.45 -1.67
C ARG A 87 17.97 24.20 -2.97
N HIS A 88 16.93 24.39 -3.79
CA HIS A 88 16.96 25.22 -4.98
C HIS A 88 16.02 26.42 -4.79
N PRO A 89 16.45 27.51 -4.14
CA PRO A 89 15.76 28.77 -4.32
C PRO A 89 15.74 29.03 -5.82
N ILE A 90 14.52 29.12 -6.39
CA ILE A 90 14.32 29.51 -7.79
C ILE A 90 14.93 30.90 -7.93
N GLY A 91 16.18 30.92 -8.36
CA GLY A 91 17.02 32.09 -8.44
C GLY A 91 17.16 32.45 -9.90
N ARG A 92 16.31 33.40 -10.31
CA ARG A 92 16.37 34.26 -11.50
C ARG A 92 16.12 33.59 -12.85
#